data_AF-A0A1L7VU01-F1
#
_entry.id   AF-A0A1L7VU01-F1
#
_cell.length_a   1.000
_cell.length_b   1.000
_cell.length_c   1.000
_cell.angle_alpha   90.00
_cell.angle_beta   90.00
_cell.angle_gamma   90.00
#
_symmetry.space_group_name_H-M   'P 1'
#
loop_
_entity.id
_entity.type
_entity.pdbx_description
1 polymer ?
#
loop_
_entity_poly.entity_id
_entity_poly.type
_entity_poly.pdbx_seq_one_letter_code
_entity_poly.pdbx_strand_id
1 'polypeptide(L)'
;MAPLESRTNGESHFFYVWNPNTNWYPDFEGRQRDDPLGPNFGGYHHDLATICVRMRADRQALVETAGDNSNVVFHLIIPTYYPIVIHTPIVFAVELFPLTFPTFFFDSCYA
;
A
#
# COMPACT_ATOMS: atom_id res chain seq x y z
N MET A 1 -20.50 -10.74 13.81
CA MET A 1 -19.67 -9.99 12.84
C MET A 1 -19.93 -10.58 11.48
N ALA A 2 -20.50 -9.81 10.55
CA ALA A 2 -20.66 -10.26 9.16
C ALA A 2 -19.27 -10.33 8.51
N PRO A 3 -18.98 -11.35 7.66
CA PRO A 3 -17.78 -11.33 6.85
C PRO A 3 -17.87 -10.10 5.95
N LEU A 4 -16.80 -9.30 5.90
CA LEU A 4 -16.66 -8.31 4.85
C LEU A 4 -16.45 -9.12 3.57
N GLU A 5 -17.55 -9.43 2.86
CA GLU A 5 -17.45 -10.06 1.56
C GLU A 5 -16.70 -9.08 0.65
N SER A 6 -15.41 -9.38 0.51
CA SER A 6 -14.55 -8.84 -0.51
C SER A 6 -15.28 -9.01 -1.83
N ARG A 7 -15.69 -7.90 -2.45
CA ARG A 7 -16.22 -7.89 -3.83
C ARG A 7 -15.06 -8.12 -4.80
N THR A 8 -14.28 -9.18 -4.58
CA THR A 8 -13.17 -9.59 -5.44
C THR A 8 -13.74 -10.38 -6.59
N ASN A 9 -13.96 -9.70 -7.70
CA ASN A 9 -14.13 -10.31 -9.00
C ASN A 9 -12.78 -10.94 -9.43
N GLY A 10 -12.31 -11.96 -8.71
CA GLY A 10 -11.03 -12.64 -8.95
C GLY A 10 -9.74 -11.82 -8.71
N GLU A 11 -9.85 -10.52 -8.42
CA GLU A 11 -8.69 -9.61 -8.28
C GLU A 11 -7.87 -9.89 -7.01
N SER A 12 -6.54 -9.88 -7.15
CA SER A 12 -5.57 -9.95 -6.06
C SER A 12 -5.11 -8.55 -5.68
N HIS A 13 -5.50 -8.09 -4.49
CA HIS A 13 -5.15 -6.76 -4.00
C HIS A 13 -3.93 -6.80 -3.08
N PHE A 14 -2.94 -5.94 -3.34
CA PHE A 14 -1.77 -5.75 -2.49
C PHE A 14 -1.70 -4.33 -1.95
N PHE A 15 -1.27 -4.19 -0.70
CA PHE A 15 -1.28 -2.93 0.03
C PHE A 15 0.12 -2.50 0.43
N TYR A 16 0.43 -1.24 0.16
CA TYR A 16 1.71 -0.60 0.47
C TYR A 16 1.44 0.68 1.23
N VAL A 17 2.32 1.03 2.17
CA VAL A 17 2.19 2.27 2.97
C VAL A 17 3.34 3.22 2.67
N TRP A 18 3.01 4.47 2.37
CA TRP A 18 3.98 5.54 2.24
C TRP A 18 3.57 6.76 3.04
N ASN A 19 4.49 7.30 3.84
CA ASN A 19 4.37 8.63 4.42
C ASN A 19 5.77 9.23 4.59
N PRO A 20 6.06 10.43 4.09
CA PRO A 20 7.38 11.06 4.17
C PRO A 20 7.87 11.34 5.59
N ASN A 21 6.96 11.43 6.56
CA ASN A 21 7.29 11.50 7.97
C ASN A 21 7.57 10.09 8.52
N THR A 22 8.43 9.97 9.51
CA THR A 22 8.81 8.69 10.15
C THR A 22 8.20 8.52 11.54
N ASN A 23 7.57 9.54 12.12
CA ASN A 23 7.05 9.48 13.50
C ASN A 23 5.99 8.39 13.73
N TRP A 24 5.32 7.92 12.67
CA TRP A 24 4.31 6.86 12.74
C TRP A 24 4.90 5.44 12.81
N TYR A 25 6.20 5.27 12.52
CA TYR A 25 6.85 3.96 12.47
C TYR A 25 6.75 3.18 13.79
N PRO A 26 7.09 3.74 14.97
CA PRO A 26 7.09 2.96 16.21
C PRO A 26 5.71 2.37 16.56
N ASP A 27 4.65 3.17 16.39
CA ASP A 27 3.28 2.72 16.65
C ASP A 27 2.82 1.68 15.63
N PHE A 28 3.19 1.87 14.36
CA PHE A 28 2.85 0.92 13.31
C PHE A 28 3.58 -0.42 13.47
N GLU A 29 4.90 -0.40 13.71
CA GLU A 29 5.70 -1.59 13.96
C GLU A 29 5.27 -2.31 15.24
N GLY A 30 4.88 -1.56 16.28
CA GLY A 30 4.26 -2.11 17.48
C GLY A 30 3.01 -2.92 17.14
N ARG A 31 2.05 -2.28 16.45
CA ARG A 31 0.80 -2.94 16.02
C ARG A 31 1.05 -4.12 15.08
N GLN A 32 1.99 -4.01 14.15
CA GLN A 32 2.30 -5.07 13.19
C GLN A 32 3.01 -6.28 13.83
N ARG A 33 3.70 -6.08 14.95
CA ARG A 33 4.25 -7.18 15.75
C ARG A 33 3.17 -7.89 16.58
N ASP A 34 2.21 -7.13 17.10
CA ASP A 34 1.12 -7.66 17.92
C ASP A 34 0.02 -8.33 17.07
N ASP A 35 -0.31 -7.74 15.92
CA ASP A 35 -1.28 -8.23 14.93
C ASP A 35 -0.68 -8.09 13.51
N PRO A 36 0.06 -9.10 13.04
CA PRO A 36 0.72 -9.05 11.75
C PRO A 36 -0.24 -8.89 10.58
N LEU A 37 0.08 -7.93 9.71
CA LEU A 37 -0.62 -7.76 8.44
C LEU A 37 -0.47 -9.02 7.58
N GLY A 38 -1.54 -9.34 6.85
CA GLY A 38 -1.61 -10.54 6.04
C GLY A 38 -0.63 -10.58 4.85
N PRO A 39 -0.58 -11.71 4.12
CA PRO A 39 0.39 -11.95 3.04
C PRO A 39 0.29 -10.96 1.86
N ASN A 40 -0.83 -10.25 1.75
CA ASN A 40 -1.05 -9.22 0.74
C ASN A 40 -0.43 -7.87 1.10
N PHE A 41 0.24 -7.77 2.25
CA PHE A 41 0.95 -6.56 2.65
C PHE A 41 2.34 -6.51 2.01
N GLY A 42 2.51 -5.59 1.07
CA GLY A 42 3.73 -5.36 0.31
C GLY A 42 4.71 -4.40 1.00
N GLY A 43 4.48 -4.04 2.25
CA GLY A 43 5.39 -3.27 3.09
C GLY A 43 5.21 -1.76 3.05
N TYR A 44 6.18 -1.08 3.65
CA TYR A 44 6.07 0.34 3.96
C TYR A 44 7.42 1.05 3.95
N HIS A 45 7.41 2.35 3.62
CA HIS A 45 8.61 3.18 3.65
C HIS A 45 8.28 4.68 3.64
N HIS A 46 9.20 5.53 4.09
CA HIS A 46 9.05 6.99 4.06
C HIS A 46 9.54 7.62 2.76
N ASP A 47 10.55 7.02 2.13
CA ASP A 47 10.94 7.35 0.76
C ASP A 47 10.01 6.67 -0.25
N LEU A 48 9.35 7.47 -1.10
CA LEU A 48 8.41 7.00 -2.10
C LEU A 48 9.11 6.19 -3.20
N ALA A 49 10.33 6.56 -3.57
CA ALA A 49 11.06 5.87 -4.63
C ALA A 49 11.34 4.42 -4.22
N THR A 50 11.72 4.20 -2.95
CA THR A 50 11.89 2.87 -2.37
C THR A 50 10.62 2.04 -2.43
N ILE A 51 9.45 2.60 -2.10
CA ILE A 51 8.16 1.92 -2.27
C ILE A 51 7.91 1.56 -3.74
N CYS A 52 8.14 2.47 -4.67
CA CYS A 52 7.92 2.23 -6.10
C CYS A 52 8.81 1.10 -6.64
N VAL A 53 10.09 1.08 -6.24
CA VAL A 53 11.02 0.00 -6.60
C VAL A 53 10.54 -1.33 -6.06
N ARG A 54 10.08 -1.36 -4.81
CA ARG A 54 9.53 -2.58 -4.22
C ARG A 54 8.28 -3.08 -4.93
N MET A 55 7.29 -2.21 -5.18
CA MET A 55 6.09 -2.58 -5.93
C MET A 55 6.44 -3.19 -7.29
N ARG A 56 7.41 -2.60 -8.01
CA ARG A 56 7.84 -3.15 -9.31
C ARG A 56 8.42 -4.56 -9.15
N ALA A 57 9.28 -4.79 -8.17
CA ALA A 57 9.86 -6.10 -7.90
C ALA A 57 8.78 -7.13 -7.54
N ASP A 58 7.85 -6.78 -6.66
CA ASP A 58 6.74 -7.65 -6.26
C ASP A 58 5.85 -8.02 -7.47
N ARG A 59 5.55 -7.05 -8.35
CA ARG A 59 4.79 -7.32 -9.56
C ARG A 59 5.50 -8.25 -10.51
N GLN A 60 6.81 -8.07 -10.70
CA GLN A 60 7.60 -8.96 -11.54
C GLN A 60 7.55 -10.40 -10.99
N ALA A 61 7.72 -10.57 -9.68
CA ALA A 61 7.62 -11.88 -9.03
C ALA A 61 6.23 -12.52 -9.21
N LEU A 62 5.15 -11.73 -9.15
CA LEU A 62 3.79 -12.21 -9.40
C LEU A 62 3.60 -12.68 -10.85
N VAL A 63 4.13 -11.96 -11.84
CA VAL A 63 4.11 -12.37 -13.25
C VAL A 63 4.86 -13.70 -13.44
N GLU A 64 6.04 -13.82 -12.86
CA GLU A 64 6.87 -15.03 -12.95
C GLU A 64 6.19 -16.25 -12.32
N THR A 65 5.40 -16.05 -11.26
CA THR A 65 4.76 -17.14 -10.51
C THR A 65 3.39 -17.53 -11.09
N ALA A 66 2.58 -16.57 -11.53
CA ALA A 66 1.18 -16.78 -11.89
C ALA A 66 0.90 -16.78 -13.40
N GLY A 67 1.86 -16.38 -14.24
CA GLY A 67 1.74 -16.39 -15.70
C GLY A 67 0.85 -15.27 -16.29
N ASP A 68 0.00 -14.62 -15.49
CA ASP A 68 -0.75 -13.41 -15.85
C ASP A 68 -0.92 -12.51 -14.61
N ASN A 69 -0.78 -11.18 -14.80
CA ASN A 69 -0.96 -10.15 -13.77
C ASN A 69 -2.22 -9.30 -13.96
N SER A 70 -3.06 -9.62 -14.95
CA SER A 70 -4.22 -8.82 -15.35
C SER A 70 -5.21 -8.56 -14.20
N ASN A 71 -5.18 -9.38 -13.15
CA ASN A 71 -6.04 -9.27 -11.98
C ASN A 71 -5.35 -8.71 -10.72
N VAL A 72 -4.14 -8.17 -10.81
CA VAL A 72 -3.40 -7.66 -9.64
C VAL A 72 -3.56 -6.14 -9.51
N VAL A 73 -4.09 -5.69 -8.37
CA VAL A 73 -4.27 -4.27 -8.04
C VAL A 73 -3.38 -3.88 -6.88
N PHE A 74 -2.56 -2.85 -7.08
CA PHE A 74 -1.74 -2.28 -6.02
C PHE A 74 -2.42 -1.05 -5.41
N HIS A 75 -2.41 -0.98 -4.09
CA HIS A 75 -2.95 0.13 -3.31
C HIS A 75 -1.82 0.81 -2.56
N LEU A 76 -1.67 2.13 -2.76
CA LEU A 76 -0.72 2.95 -2.02
C LEU A 76 -1.46 3.80 -0.98
N ILE A 77 -1.35 3.40 0.28
CA ILE A 77 -1.98 4.05 1.44
C ILE A 77 -1.04 5.13 1.97
N ILE A 78 -1.61 6.32 2.20
CA ILE A 78 -0.88 7.48 2.74
C ILE A 78 -1.50 7.85 4.10
N PRO A 79 -1.03 7.27 5.22
CA PRO A 79 -1.56 7.59 6.52
C PRO A 79 -1.16 9.02 6.85
N THR A 80 -2.11 9.93 7.05
CA THR A 80 -1.79 11.34 7.31
C THR A 80 -2.63 11.87 8.46
N TYR A 81 -1.95 12.52 9.41
CA TYR A 81 -2.57 13.34 10.45
C TYR A 81 -2.35 14.85 10.17
N TYR A 82 -1.73 15.17 9.05
CA TYR A 82 -1.43 16.53 8.59
C TYR A 82 -1.44 16.57 7.05
N PRO A 83 -1.69 17.73 6.43
CA PRO A 83 -1.67 17.84 4.97
C PRO A 83 -0.28 17.55 4.39
N ILE A 84 -0.20 16.67 3.39
CA ILE A 84 1.02 16.47 2.59
C ILE A 84 0.90 17.28 1.31
N VAL A 85 1.86 18.17 1.08
CA VAL A 85 1.95 18.97 -0.15
C VAL A 85 3.04 18.38 -1.03
N ILE A 86 2.66 18.01 -2.25
CA ILE A 86 3.57 17.46 -3.26
C ILE A 86 3.77 18.54 -4.33
N HIS A 87 4.89 19.23 -4.29
CA HIS A 87 5.18 20.35 -5.19
C HIS A 87 5.64 19.93 -6.58
N THR A 88 6.08 18.68 -6.72
CA THR A 88 6.62 18.13 -7.97
C THR A 88 5.71 17.01 -8.46
N PRO A 89 5.32 16.98 -9.75
CA PRO A 89 4.55 15.87 -10.29
C PRO A 89 5.23 14.53 -10.03
N ILE A 90 4.49 13.59 -9.47
CA ILE A 90 4.97 12.21 -9.31
C ILE A 90 4.54 11.44 -10.55
N VAL A 91 5.53 10.90 -11.27
CA VAL A 91 5.31 10.03 -12.41
C VAL A 91 5.58 8.60 -11.98
N PHE A 92 4.52 7.79 -11.96
CA PHE A 92 4.63 6.35 -11.70
C PHE A 92 4.94 5.60 -12.99
N ALA A 93 5.73 4.55 -12.87
CA ALA A 93 6.04 3.72 -14.02
C ALA A 93 4.82 2.89 -14.45
N VAL A 94 4.72 2.62 -15.76
CA VAL A 94 3.55 1.93 -16.35
C VAL A 94 3.32 0.55 -15.74
N GLU A 95 4.39 -0.10 -15.29
CA GLU A 95 4.29 -1.43 -14.68
C GLU A 95 3.47 -1.40 -13.39
N LEU A 96 3.41 -0.28 -12.67
CA LEU A 96 2.68 -0.21 -11.40
C LEU A 96 1.15 -0.23 -11.58
N PHE A 97 0.65 -0.04 -12.81
CA PHE A 97 -0.77 0.01 -13.08
C PHE A 97 -1.39 -1.40 -13.18
N PRO A 98 -2.59 -1.64 -12.63
CA PRO A 98 -3.46 -0.68 -11.97
C PRO A 98 -2.98 -0.30 -10.55
N LEU A 99 -2.83 1.02 -10.31
CA LEU A 99 -2.41 1.62 -9.04
C LEU A 99 -3.54 2.50 -8.51
N THR A 100 -3.94 2.26 -7.26
CA THR A 100 -5.00 3.01 -6.60
C THR A 100 -4.46 3.75 -5.37
N PHE A 101 -4.91 4.99 -5.19
CA PHE A 101 -4.71 5.78 -3.98
C PHE A 101 -6.02 5.79 -3.20
N PRO A 102 -6.26 4.81 -2.31
CA PRO A 102 -7.48 4.83 -1.54
C PRO A 102 -7.47 6.05 -0.61
N THR A 103 -8.52 6.86 -0.70
CA THR A 103 -8.75 7.95 0.25
C THR A 103 -9.15 7.35 1.59
N PHE A 104 -8.19 7.23 2.51
CA PHE A 104 -8.47 6.93 3.91
C PHE A 104 -8.13 8.15 4.74
N PHE A 105 -9.16 8.88 5.17
CA PHE A 105 -9.01 9.82 6.28
C PHE A 105 -8.85 8.95 7.54
N PHE A 106 -7.62 8.84 8.05
CA PHE A 106 -7.40 8.30 9.38
C PHE A 106 -7.82 9.41 10.34
N ASP A 107 -9.08 9.38 10.78
CA ASP A 107 -9.55 10.23 11.86
C ASP A 107 -8.86 9.77 13.16
N SER A 108 -7.60 10.18 13.33
CA SER A 108 -6.82 9.93 14.54
C SER A 108 -7.17 10.95 15.63
N CYS A 109 -8.44 11.36 15.73
CA CYS A 109 -9.01 11.98 16.89
C CYS A 109 -9.87 10.95 17.62
N TYR A 110 -9.41 10.53 18.81
CA TYR A 110 -10.00 9.59 19.78
C TYR A 110 -9.70 8.10 19.61
N ALA A 111 -8.62 7.67 20.27
CA ALA A 111 -8.65 6.54 21.20
C ALA A 111 -7.59 6.78 22.30
#